data_AF-G3I532-F1
#
_entry.id   AF-G3I532-F1
#
_cell.length_a   1.000
_cell.length_b   1.000
_cell.length_c   1.000
_cell.angle_alpha   90.00
_cell.angle_beta   90.00
_cell.angle_gamma   90.00
#
_symmetry.space_group_name_H-M   'P 1'
#
loop_
_entity.id
_entity.type
_entity.pdbx_description
1 polymer ?
#
loop_
_entity_poly.entity_id
_entity_poly.type
_entity_poly.pdbx_seq_one_letter_code
_entity_poly.pdbx_strand_id
1 'polypeptide(L)'
;MDCPNHGFKVGMKLEAVDLMEPRLICVATVKRVVHRLLSIHFDGWDNEYDQWVDCESPDIYPVGGVRATLRALEFSSSVDGGGPSVYMFVLLVDK
;
A
#
# COMPACT_ATOMS: atom_id res chain seq x y z
N MET A 1 -26.25 -9.92 -4.46
CA MET A 1 -24.96 -9.33 -4.86
C MET A 1 -23.93 -9.99 -3.98
N ASP A 2 -23.38 -11.10 -4.44
CA ASP A 2 -22.44 -11.91 -3.66
C ASP A 2 -21.15 -11.11 -3.39
N CYS A 3 -20.55 -11.29 -2.22
CA CYS A 3 -19.23 -10.75 -1.93
C CYS A 3 -18.24 -11.35 -2.93
N PRO A 4 -17.52 -10.55 -3.74
CA PRO A 4 -16.52 -11.09 -4.64
C PRO A 4 -15.43 -11.79 -3.84
N ASN A 5 -15.00 -12.95 -4.33
CA ASN A 5 -13.94 -13.73 -3.71
C ASN A 5 -12.57 -13.11 -4.03
N HIS A 6 -12.26 -11.99 -3.38
CA HIS A 6 -11.01 -11.24 -3.53
C HIS A 6 -9.87 -11.80 -2.66
N GLY A 7 -10.12 -12.81 -1.81
CA GLY A 7 -9.09 -13.47 -1.00
C GLY A 7 -8.56 -12.71 0.23
N PHE A 8 -8.73 -11.38 0.31
CA PHE A 8 -8.39 -10.60 1.51
C PHE A 8 -9.10 -11.08 2.79
N LYS A 9 -8.35 -11.09 3.91
CA LYS A 9 -8.82 -11.47 5.24
C LYS A 9 -8.34 -10.46 6.27
N VAL A 10 -9.11 -10.28 7.34
CA VAL A 10 -8.69 -9.48 8.50
C VAL A 10 -7.35 -10.00 9.03
N GLY A 11 -6.44 -9.07 9.32
CA GLY A 11 -5.08 -9.34 9.78
C GLY A 11 -4.04 -9.52 8.66
N MET A 12 -4.46 -9.58 7.39
CA MET A 12 -3.50 -9.56 6.27
C MET A 12 -2.81 -8.19 6.18
N LYS A 13 -1.51 -8.21 5.88
CA LYS A 13 -0.74 -7.01 5.57
C LYS A 13 -0.78 -6.72 4.07
N LEU A 14 -0.68 -5.44 3.73
CA LEU A 14 -0.60 -4.92 2.37
C LEU A 14 0.19 -3.60 2.37
N GLU A 15 0.60 -3.13 1.21
CA GLU A 15 1.10 -1.77 1.01
C GLU A 15 -0.05 -0.94 0.42
N ALA A 16 -0.32 0.25 0.95
CA ALA A 16 -1.41 1.11 0.48
C ALA A 16 -0.95 2.56 0.32
N VAL A 17 -1.45 3.23 -0.71
CA VAL A 17 -1.32 4.68 -0.87
C VAL A 17 -2.16 5.37 0.21
N ASP A 18 -1.60 6.39 0.85
CA ASP A 18 -2.38 7.26 1.74
C ASP A 18 -3.28 8.18 0.90
N LEU A 19 -4.60 8.04 1.01
CA LEU A 19 -5.55 8.88 0.27
C LEU A 19 -5.49 10.37 0.63
N MET A 20 -4.94 10.73 1.80
CA MET A 20 -4.75 12.12 2.24
C MET A 20 -3.43 12.70 1.73
N GLU A 21 -2.42 11.86 1.55
CA GLU A 21 -1.12 12.22 0.98
C GLU A 21 -0.70 11.15 -0.07
N PRO A 22 -1.23 11.22 -1.31
CA PRO A 22 -1.07 10.16 -2.32
C PRO A 22 0.37 9.88 -2.77
N ARG A 23 1.33 10.67 -2.28
CA ARG A 23 2.77 10.47 -2.46
C ARG A 23 3.36 9.47 -1.47
N LEU A 24 2.63 9.13 -0.40
CA LEU A 24 3.03 8.18 0.62
C LEU A 24 2.41 6.81 0.34
N ILE A 25 3.26 5.79 0.41
CA ILE A 25 2.82 4.40 0.43
C ILE A 25 3.32 3.79 1.74
N CYS A 26 2.39 3.28 2.52
CA CYS A 26 2.64 2.79 3.86
C CYS A 26 2.25 1.31 3.97
N VAL A 27 2.87 0.61 4.92
CA VAL A 27 2.40 -0.73 5.30
C VAL A 27 1.09 -0.57 6.06
N ALA A 28 0.08 -1.33 5.65
CA ALA A 28 -1.22 -1.35 6.28
C ALA A 28 -1.70 -2.77 6.57
N THR A 29 -2.55 -2.90 7.59
CA THR A 29 -3.17 -4.14 8.00
C THR A 29 -4.67 -4.08 7.74
N VAL A 30 -5.25 -5.10 7.13
CA VAL A 30 -6.70 -5.21 6.90
C VAL A 30 -7.41 -5.38 8.25
N LYS A 31 -8.17 -4.37 8.67
CA LYS A 31 -8.93 -4.36 9.92
C LYS A 31 -10.32 -4.96 9.75
N ARG A 32 -10.99 -4.67 8.63
CA ARG A 32 -12.34 -5.20 8.31
C ARG A 32 -12.49 -5.45 6.82
N VAL A 33 -13.37 -6.39 6.48
CA VAL A 33 -13.80 -6.70 5.12
C VAL A 33 -15.32 -6.61 5.07
N VAL A 34 -15.84 -5.78 4.17
CA VAL A 34 -17.28 -5.58 3.96
C VAL A 34 -17.55 -5.62 2.46
N HIS A 35 -17.98 -6.78 1.96
CA HIS A 35 -18.12 -7.05 0.52
C HIS A 35 -16.81 -6.73 -0.22
N ARG A 36 -16.78 -5.63 -0.99
CA ARG A 36 -15.58 -5.16 -1.71
C ARG A 36 -14.74 -4.18 -0.92
N LEU A 37 -15.28 -3.61 0.15
CA LEU A 37 -14.60 -2.56 0.90
C LEU A 37 -13.73 -3.18 1.98
N LEU A 38 -12.47 -2.78 1.99
CA LEU A 38 -11.48 -3.13 3.00
C LEU A 38 -11.27 -1.91 3.87
N SER A 39 -11.43 -2.05 5.18
CA SER A 39 -10.91 -1.07 6.14
C SER A 39 -9.48 -1.45 6.43
N ILE A 40 -8.56 -0.54 6.14
CA ILE A 40 -7.12 -0.71 6.34
C ILE A 40 -6.64 0.23 7.45
N HIS A 41 -5.71 -0.25 8.26
CA HIS A 41 -5.04 0.49 9.32
C HIS A 41 -3.56 0.64 8.93
N PHE A 42 -3.04 1.86 8.90
CA PHE A 42 -1.61 2.09 8.66
C PHE A 42 -0.81 1.74 9.91
N ASP A 43 0.15 0.82 9.78
CA ASP A 43 0.93 0.34 10.91
C ASP A 43 1.74 1.49 11.53
N GLY A 44 1.56 1.73 12.83
CA GLY A 44 2.26 2.79 13.57
C GLY A 44 1.55 4.15 13.57
N TRP A 45 0.37 4.25 12.95
CA TRP A 45 -0.45 5.46 12.93
C TRP A 45 -1.65 5.32 13.87
N ASP A 46 -2.29 6.43 14.22
CA ASP A 46 -3.51 6.40 15.03
C ASP A 46 -4.70 5.84 14.23
N ASN A 47 -5.66 5.23 14.95
CA ASN A 47 -6.87 4.63 14.34
C ASN A 47 -7.75 5.65 13.58
N GLU A 48 -7.57 6.95 13.81
CA GLU A 48 -8.30 8.00 13.08
C GLU A 48 -7.90 8.09 11.61
N TYR A 49 -6.73 7.54 11.25
CA TYR A 49 -6.21 7.48 9.90
C TYR A 49 -6.59 6.19 9.16
N ASP A 50 -7.45 5.34 9.76
CA ASP A 50 -7.95 4.14 9.07
C ASP A 50 -8.75 4.53 7.83
N GLN A 51 -8.45 3.90 6.70
CA GLN A 51 -9.07 4.22 5.41
C GLN A 51 -9.90 3.04 4.89
N TRP A 52 -10.94 3.37 4.11
CA TRP A 52 -11.73 2.38 3.37
C TRP A 52 -11.32 2.40 1.91
N VAL A 53 -10.97 1.24 1.37
CA VAL A 53 -10.51 1.06 0.00
C VAL A 53 -11.28 -0.07 -0.66
N ASP A 54 -11.57 0.05 -1.96
CA ASP A 54 -12.14 -1.06 -2.72
C ASP A 54 -11.06 -2.13 -2.96
N CYS A 55 -11.43 -3.41 -2.91
CA CYS A 55 -10.50 -4.53 -3.07
C CYS A 55 -9.86 -4.61 -4.46
N GLU A 56 -10.42 -3.89 -5.44
CA GLU A 56 -9.87 -3.76 -6.80
C GLU A 56 -9.13 -2.42 -7.01
N SER A 57 -8.94 -1.63 -5.96
CA SER A 57 -8.23 -0.36 -6.06
C SER A 57 -6.79 -0.55 -6.57
N PRO A 58 -6.31 0.27 -7.51
CA PRO A 58 -4.92 0.24 -7.94
C PRO A 58 -3.95 0.74 -6.86
N ASP A 59 -4.48 1.26 -5.75
CA ASP A 59 -3.75 1.88 -4.65
C ASP A 59 -3.43 0.92 -3.51
N ILE A 60 -3.81 -0.36 -3.64
CA ILE A 60 -3.44 -1.43 -2.70
C ILE A 60 -2.61 -2.51 -3.40
N TYR A 61 -1.55 -2.95 -2.72
CA TYR A 61 -0.59 -3.91 -3.24
C TYR A 61 -0.36 -5.03 -2.21
N PRO A 62 -0.15 -6.28 -2.64
CA PRO A 62 0.35 -7.31 -1.74
C PRO A 62 1.69 -6.87 -1.14
N VAL A 63 2.04 -7.31 0.07
CA VAL A 63 3.31 -6.93 0.72
C VAL A 63 4.50 -7.26 -0.19
N GLY A 64 5.34 -6.26 -0.45
CA GLY A 64 6.48 -6.36 -1.37
C GLY A 64 6.11 -6.20 -2.84
N GLY A 65 4.84 -5.97 -3.16
CA GLY A 65 4.35 -5.67 -4.49
C GLY A 65 4.90 -4.33 -4.98
N VAL A 66 4.88 -3.29 -4.14
CA VAL A 66 5.45 -1.98 -4.48
C VAL A 66 6.96 -2.09 -4.62
N ARG A 67 7.63 -2.80 -3.71
CA ARG A 67 9.08 -3.05 -3.82
C ARG A 67 9.45 -3.82 -5.11
N ALA A 68 8.60 -4.74 -5.59
CA ALA A 68 8.81 -5.43 -6.86
C ALA A 68 8.56 -4.54 -8.07
N THR A 69 7.46 -3.75 -8.07
CA THR A 69 7.15 -2.76 -9.11
C THR A 69 8.24 -1.70 -9.20
N LEU A 70 8.75 -1.24 -8.06
CA LEU A 70 9.90 -0.34 -8.03
C LEU A 70 11.15 -0.97 -8.52
N ARG A 71 11.47 -2.19 -8.12
CA ARG A 71 12.65 -2.87 -8.64
C ARG A 71 12.56 -3.01 -10.17
N ALA A 72 11.37 -3.24 -10.71
CA ALA A 72 11.13 -3.25 -12.15
C ALA A 72 11.29 -1.86 -12.78
N LEU A 73 10.81 -0.80 -12.13
CA LEU A 73 11.01 0.59 -12.55
C LEU A 73 12.46 1.03 -12.43
N GLU A 74 13.19 0.65 -11.38
CA GLU A 74 14.63 0.87 -11.17
C GLU A 74 15.46 0.11 -12.19
N PHE A 75 15.07 -1.12 -12.55
CA PHE A 75 15.72 -1.85 -13.63
C PHE A 75 15.42 -1.20 -14.99
N SER A 76 14.20 -0.65 -15.15
CA SER A 76 13.81 0.13 -16.32
C SER A 76 14.43 1.53 -16.34
N SER A 77 14.82 2.11 -15.20
CA SER A 77 15.38 3.46 -15.08
C SER A 77 16.89 3.43 -14.86
N SER A 78 17.50 2.29 -14.55
CA SER A 78 18.95 2.09 -14.59
C SER A 78 19.50 2.20 -16.02
N VAL A 79 18.64 2.41 -17.02
CA VAL A 79 19.03 2.85 -18.37
C VAL A 79 19.27 4.36 -18.46
N ASP A 80 18.84 5.20 -17.51
CA ASP A 80 19.12 6.64 -17.51
C ASP A 80 19.31 7.17 -16.08
N GLY A 81 20.56 7.51 -15.74
CA GLY A 81 20.95 7.94 -14.41
C GLY A 81 20.29 9.26 -13.97
N GLY A 82 19.75 9.27 -12.74
CA GLY A 82 19.46 10.52 -12.03
C GLY A 82 18.36 10.45 -10.97
N GLY A 83 18.75 10.47 -9.69
CA GLY A 83 17.93 10.96 -8.57
C GLY A 83 17.26 9.88 -7.69
N PRO A 84 17.23 10.06 -6.35
CA PRO A 84 16.51 9.15 -5.47
C PRO A 84 15.00 9.32 -5.68
N SER A 85 14.35 8.23 -6.10
CA SER A 85 12.90 8.13 -6.20
C SER A 85 12.27 8.25 -4.81
N VAL A 86 11.03 8.74 -4.78
CA VAL A 86 10.19 9.21 -3.65
C VAL A 86 10.05 8.20 -2.48
N TYR A 87 10.60 7.01 -2.62
CA TYR A 87 10.63 5.90 -1.65
C TYR A 87 11.58 6.08 -0.47
N MET A 88 12.37 7.15 -0.47
CA MET A 88 13.33 7.40 0.60
C MET A 88 12.64 7.71 1.94
N PHE A 89 11.43 8.26 1.96
CA PHE A 89 10.87 8.79 3.21
C PHE A 89 10.32 7.74 4.18
N VAL A 90 9.94 6.54 3.74
CA VAL A 90 9.46 5.51 4.69
C VAL A 90 10.62 4.67 5.25
N LEU A 91 11.70 4.46 4.50
CA LEU A 91 12.91 3.78 5.00
C LEU A 91 13.85 4.70 5.80
N LEU A 92 13.73 6.03 5.66
CA LEU A 92 14.57 6.99 6.39
C LEU A 92 14.03 7.39 7.77
N VAL A 93 12.79 7.06 8.12
CA VAL A 93 12.23 7.39 9.46
C VAL A 93 12.51 6.28 10.47
N ASP A 94 12.90 5.08 10.02
CA ASP A 94 13.40 3.97 10.87
C ASP A 94 14.94 3.99 11.07
N LYS A 95 15.53 5.18 11.31
CA LYS A 95 16.94 5.36 11.70
C LYS A 95 17.07 6.31 12.88
#